data_AF-A0A553F123-F1
#
_entry.id   AF-A0A553F123-F1
#
_cell.length_a   1.000
_cell.length_b   1.000
_cell.length_c   1.000
_cell.angle_alpha   90.00
_cell.angle_beta   90.00
_cell.angle_gamma   90.00
#
_symmetry.space_group_name_H-M   'P 1'
#
loop_
_entity.id
_entity.type
_entity.pdbx_description
1 polymer ?
#
loop_
_entity_poly.entity_id
_entity_poly.type
_entity_poly.pdbx_seq_one_letter_code
_entity_poly.pdbx_strand_id
1 'polypeptide(L)'
;MQKDIRSNSSDEIDLGELLLKLLKLLNRNKLVFLSAIIIGMVVGAGFYGTKPAVFESSMMLRSDILTEAYSETLTENLNKLIDERNRPVLSQKLSISEAEASHLREIKVENITDAAAPDGGPANIIFLISVEITDNAILPSLQQGIIDFLENNEFVKKRVQLKRERYVALIKQMKKEALELDSLKELVNTRITSGGQGRDLLVIDPSNVYEQALKTFKEELSYEESLELIDSIQLIEGFIPFTRPKGPKLSVSLVGGFMTGLLFAIVIVFIRETGAYLKSIDK
;
A
#
# COMPACT_ATOMS: atom_id res chain seq x y z
N MET A 1 23.92 27.88 67.60
CA MET A 1 23.62 29.25 67.12
C MET A 1 24.36 29.38 65.79
N GLN A 2 23.58 29.53 64.71
CA GLN A 2 23.86 30.09 63.36
C GLN A 2 25.31 30.18 62.86
N LYS A 3 25.66 30.01 61.59
CA LYS A 3 24.98 29.66 60.33
C LYS A 3 26.09 29.90 59.29
N ASP A 4 26.71 28.86 58.76
CA ASP A 4 27.55 28.98 57.55
C ASP A 4 27.12 27.93 56.54
N ILE A 5 25.91 28.14 56.02
CA ILE A 5 25.50 27.56 54.75
C ILE A 5 26.02 28.53 53.69
N ARG A 6 27.23 28.26 53.18
CA ARG A 6 27.69 28.83 51.91
C ARG A 6 26.79 28.27 50.82
N SER A 7 25.79 29.03 50.39
CA SER A 7 24.99 28.69 49.22
C SER A 7 25.83 28.90 47.98
N ASN A 8 26.09 27.80 47.27
CA ASN A 8 26.15 27.75 45.82
C ASN A 8 25.09 28.71 45.22
N SER A 9 25.52 29.64 44.40
CA SER A 9 24.70 30.29 43.38
C SER A 9 25.58 30.32 42.13
N SER A 10 25.69 29.17 41.49
CA SER A 10 24.98 28.87 40.24
C SER A 10 25.53 29.72 39.10
N ASP A 11 26.45 29.13 38.34
CA ASP A 11 26.72 29.45 36.92
C ASP A 11 25.42 29.32 36.11
N GLU A 12 24.46 30.21 36.35
CA GLU A 12 23.31 30.35 35.48
C GLU A 12 23.81 31.08 34.25
N ILE A 13 24.08 30.30 33.20
CA ILE A 13 24.30 30.84 31.86
C ILE A 13 23.07 31.70 31.52
N ASP A 14 23.24 33.02 31.59
CA ASP A 14 22.16 33.95 31.26
C ASP A 14 21.86 33.83 29.76
N LEU A 15 20.77 33.13 29.47
CA LEU A 15 20.27 32.88 28.12
C LEU A 15 20.04 34.19 27.36
N GLY A 16 19.72 35.29 28.08
CA GLY A 16 19.56 36.61 27.49
C GLY A 16 20.88 37.19 26.98
N GLU A 17 21.96 37.04 27.75
CA GLU A 17 23.28 37.50 27.35
C GLU A 17 23.83 36.72 26.16
N LEU A 18 23.61 35.40 26.13
CA LEU A 18 23.93 34.56 24.97
C LEU A 18 23.19 35.00 23.70
N LEU A 19 21.90 35.32 23.80
CA LEU A 19 21.07 35.75 22.68
C LEU A 19 21.55 37.10 22.13
N LEU A 20 21.90 38.04 23.01
CA LEU A 20 22.50 39.33 22.61
C LEU A 20 23.87 39.16 21.94
N LYS A 21 24.71 38.24 22.42
CA LYS A 21 26.00 37.90 21.79
C LYS A 21 25.78 37.30 20.40
N LEU A 22 24.81 36.39 20.25
CA LEU A 22 24.42 35.82 18.95
C LEU A 22 23.93 36.90 17.97
N LEU A 23 23.05 37.80 18.39
CA LEU A 23 22.53 38.87 17.54
C LEU A 23 23.64 39.85 17.10
N LYS A 24 24.57 40.20 18.00
CA LYS A 24 25.74 41.03 17.65
C LYS A 24 26.64 40.33 16.64
N LEU A 25 26.89 39.04 16.83
CA LEU A 25 27.73 38.22 15.95
C LEU A 25 27.11 38.08 14.56
N LEU A 26 25.78 37.91 14.49
CA LEU A 26 25.01 37.89 13.25
C LEU A 26 25.08 39.24 12.52
N ASN A 27 24.89 40.36 13.24
CA ASN A 27 24.90 41.69 12.63
C ASN A 27 26.31 42.10 12.15
N ARG A 28 27.36 41.69 12.87
CA ARG A 28 28.76 41.92 12.47
C ARG A 28 29.15 41.14 11.21
N ASN A 29 28.61 39.92 11.04
CA ASN A 29 28.94 39.03 9.93
C ASN A 29 27.80 38.87 8.90
N LYS A 30 26.86 39.80 8.84
CA LYS A 30 25.63 39.69 8.01
C LYS A 30 25.90 39.39 6.54
N LEU A 31 27.00 39.89 5.97
CA LEU A 31 27.39 39.62 4.57
C LEU A 31 27.84 38.18 4.36
N VAL A 32 28.53 37.58 5.34
CA VAL A 32 28.97 36.18 5.29
C VAL A 32 27.75 35.26 5.35
N PHE A 33 26.82 35.54 6.27
CA PHE A 33 25.56 34.81 6.35
C PHE A 33 24.72 34.93 5.08
N LEU A 34 24.56 36.15 4.55
CA LEU A 34 23.77 36.39 3.35
C LEU A 34 24.36 35.67 2.11
N SER A 35 25.67 35.80 1.89
CA SER A 35 26.34 35.14 0.75
C SER A 35 26.29 33.61 0.86
N ALA A 36 26.53 33.04 2.05
CA ALA A 36 26.46 31.60 2.26
C ALA A 36 25.04 31.04 2.08
N ILE A 37 24.00 31.76 2.52
CA ILE A 37 22.60 31.40 2.28
C ILE A 37 22.28 31.40 0.79
N ILE A 38 22.67 32.45 0.06
CA ILE A 38 22.44 32.54 -1.39
C ILE A 38 23.12 31.40 -2.12
N ILE A 39 24.40 31.12 -1.80
CA ILE A 39 25.15 30.01 -2.40
C ILE A 39 24.46 28.67 -2.08
N GLY A 40 24.06 28.46 -0.82
CA GLY A 40 23.35 27.25 -0.39
C GLY A 40 22.02 27.05 -1.14
N MET A 41 21.24 28.12 -1.32
CA MET A 41 20.00 28.06 -2.11
C MET A 41 20.26 27.75 -3.60
N VAL A 42 21.30 28.34 -4.21
CA VAL A 42 21.68 28.05 -5.60
C VAL A 42 22.11 26.59 -5.76
N VAL A 43 22.90 26.05 -4.83
CA VAL A 43 23.30 24.64 -4.82
C VAL A 43 22.07 23.74 -4.63
N GLY A 44 21.16 24.09 -3.72
CA GLY A 44 19.90 23.37 -3.51
C GLY A 44 19.01 23.35 -4.74
N ALA A 45 18.90 24.47 -5.45
CA ALA A 45 18.17 24.58 -6.72
C ALA A 45 18.85 23.78 -7.85
N GLY A 46 20.18 23.78 -7.92
CA GLY A 46 20.93 22.95 -8.85
C GLY A 46 20.69 21.45 -8.61
N PHE A 47 20.67 21.04 -7.34
CA PHE A 47 20.38 19.65 -6.95
C PHE A 47 18.94 19.22 -7.22
N TYR A 48 17.99 20.17 -7.25
CA TYR A 48 16.63 19.91 -7.68
C TYR A 48 16.57 19.50 -9.17
N GLY A 49 17.33 20.19 -10.03
CA GLY A 49 17.36 19.92 -11.46
C GLY A 49 18.02 18.59 -11.87
N THR A 50 18.81 17.97 -10.99
CA THR A 50 19.50 16.70 -11.28
C THR A 50 18.73 15.46 -10.84
N LYS A 51 17.69 15.61 -10.01
CA LYS A 51 16.88 14.47 -9.55
C LYS A 51 15.76 14.16 -10.56
N PRO A 52 15.57 12.88 -10.93
CA PRO A 52 14.50 12.50 -11.84
C PRO A 52 13.14 12.81 -11.22
N ALA A 53 12.19 13.19 -12.07
CA ALA A 53 10.79 13.31 -11.68
C ALA A 53 10.26 11.96 -11.18
N VAL A 54 9.48 11.99 -10.11
CA VAL A 54 8.81 10.82 -9.55
C VAL A 54 7.32 11.02 -9.72
N PHE A 55 6.69 10.09 -10.42
CA PHE A 55 5.25 10.00 -10.65
C PHE A 55 4.68 8.95 -9.71
N GLU A 56 3.47 9.22 -9.23
CA GLU A 56 2.69 8.25 -8.48
C GLU A 56 1.55 7.79 -9.37
N SER A 57 1.24 6.50 -9.34
CA SER A 57 0.12 5.91 -10.07
C SER A 57 -0.51 4.84 -9.20
N SER A 58 -1.82 4.66 -9.31
CA SER A 58 -2.56 3.69 -8.50
C SER A 58 -3.45 2.84 -9.39
N MET A 59 -3.60 1.58 -9.02
CA MET A 59 -4.51 0.61 -9.62
C MET A 59 -5.35 -0.05 -8.52
N MET A 60 -6.56 -0.49 -8.87
CA MET A 60 -7.46 -1.17 -7.95
C MET A 60 -7.68 -2.62 -8.37
N LEU A 61 -7.43 -3.52 -7.42
CA LEU A 61 -7.65 -4.96 -7.58
C LEU A 61 -8.69 -5.43 -6.58
N ARG A 62 -9.53 -6.36 -7.01
CA ARG A 62 -10.36 -7.17 -6.11
C ARG A 62 -9.72 -8.54 -5.93
N SER A 63 -9.71 -9.03 -4.71
CA SER A 63 -9.32 -10.41 -4.43
C SER A 63 -10.13 -11.00 -3.28
N ASP A 64 -10.62 -12.22 -3.48
CA ASP A 64 -11.27 -13.00 -2.43
C ASP A 64 -10.26 -13.87 -1.64
N ILE A 65 -8.98 -13.80 -1.99
CA ILE A 65 -7.93 -14.72 -1.52
C ILE A 65 -6.80 -13.98 -0.81
N LEU A 66 -6.42 -12.80 -1.32
CA LEU A 66 -5.40 -11.96 -0.69
C LEU A 66 -5.93 -11.41 0.63
N THR A 67 -5.11 -11.52 1.68
CA THR A 67 -5.37 -10.87 2.96
C THR A 67 -4.47 -9.66 3.11
N GLU A 68 -4.85 -8.71 3.97
CA GLU A 68 -4.07 -7.51 4.27
C GLU A 68 -2.64 -7.84 4.71
N ALA A 69 -2.48 -8.64 5.77
CA ALA A 69 -1.16 -9.05 6.27
C ALA A 69 -0.29 -9.75 5.20
N TYR A 70 -0.91 -10.51 4.30
CA TYR A 70 -0.19 -11.15 3.21
C TYR A 70 0.29 -10.14 2.17
N SER A 71 -0.59 -9.22 1.78
CA SER A 71 -0.28 -8.15 0.84
C SER A 71 0.82 -7.22 1.37
N GLU A 72 0.82 -6.89 2.67
CA GLU A 72 1.88 -6.12 3.32
C GLU A 72 3.22 -6.86 3.22
N THR A 73 3.25 -8.15 3.56
CA THR A 73 4.48 -8.96 3.49
C THR A 73 5.05 -9.03 2.07
N LEU A 74 4.19 -9.20 1.06
CA LEU A 74 4.62 -9.20 -0.33
C LEU A 74 5.21 -7.85 -0.74
N THR A 75 4.55 -6.77 -0.33
CA THR A 75 4.96 -5.39 -0.63
C THR A 75 6.28 -5.02 0.03
N GLU A 76 6.45 -5.37 1.31
CA GLU A 76 7.72 -5.18 2.03
C GLU A 76 8.88 -5.90 1.34
N ASN A 77 8.66 -7.14 0.87
CA ASN A 77 9.69 -7.89 0.18
C ASN A 77 10.07 -7.26 -1.17
N LEU A 78 9.10 -6.72 -1.91
CA LEU A 78 9.36 -5.99 -3.14
C LEU A 78 10.11 -4.67 -2.87
N ASN A 79 9.71 -3.92 -1.85
CA ASN A 79 10.38 -2.68 -1.46
C ASN A 79 11.82 -2.93 -1.01
N LYS A 80 12.10 -4.01 -0.26
CA LYS A 80 13.47 -4.41 0.06
C LYS A 80 14.33 -4.62 -1.19
N LEU A 81 13.80 -5.30 -2.21
CA LEU A 81 14.52 -5.49 -3.48
C LEU A 81 14.76 -4.16 -4.22
N ILE A 82 13.81 -3.22 -4.14
CA ILE A 82 13.95 -1.89 -4.71
C ILE A 82 15.05 -1.10 -3.99
N ASP A 83 15.04 -1.11 -2.66
CA ASP A 83 15.99 -0.41 -1.78
C ASP A 83 17.41 -0.94 -1.92
N GLU A 84 17.57 -2.27 -1.95
CA GLU A 84 18.84 -2.96 -2.19
C GLU A 84 19.32 -2.83 -3.65
N ARG A 85 18.51 -2.23 -4.53
CA ARG A 85 18.75 -2.12 -5.97
C ARG A 85 18.97 -3.47 -6.65
N ASN A 86 18.32 -4.52 -6.14
CA ASN A 86 18.37 -5.87 -6.70
C ASN A 86 17.41 -6.00 -7.90
N ARG A 87 17.72 -5.27 -8.97
CA ARG A 87 16.89 -5.18 -10.19
C ARG A 87 16.72 -6.51 -10.92
N PRO A 88 17.73 -7.40 -11.01
CA PRO A 88 17.55 -8.72 -11.65
C PRO A 88 16.45 -9.54 -10.97
N VAL A 89 16.49 -9.67 -9.64
CA VAL A 89 15.48 -10.45 -8.89
C VAL A 89 14.11 -9.79 -8.95
N LEU A 90 14.04 -8.47 -8.86
CA LEU A 90 12.79 -7.72 -8.97
C LEU A 90 12.14 -7.91 -10.35
N SER A 91 12.94 -7.82 -11.42
CA SER A 91 12.50 -8.00 -12.80
C SER A 91 11.96 -9.40 -13.05
N GLN A 92 12.61 -10.43 -12.48
CA GLN A 92 12.15 -11.81 -12.57
C GLN A 92 10.83 -12.04 -11.82
N LYS A 93 10.67 -11.43 -10.64
CA LYS A 93 9.44 -11.58 -9.84
C LYS A 93 8.24 -10.90 -10.46
N LEU A 94 8.44 -9.73 -11.06
CA LEU A 94 7.39 -8.94 -11.70
C LEU A 94 7.29 -9.22 -13.20
N SER A 95 8.06 -10.15 -13.76
CA SER A 95 8.06 -10.46 -15.20
C SER A 95 8.25 -9.23 -16.11
N ILE A 96 9.03 -8.25 -15.67
CA ILE A 96 9.38 -7.02 -16.42
C ILE A 96 10.87 -7.05 -16.79
N SER A 97 11.32 -6.15 -17.65
CA SER A 97 12.75 -5.99 -17.94
C SER A 97 13.50 -5.34 -16.75
N GLU A 98 14.81 -5.60 -16.65
CA GLU A 98 15.65 -4.92 -15.65
C GLU A 98 15.67 -3.40 -15.81
N ALA A 99 15.56 -2.92 -17.06
CA ALA A 99 15.45 -1.50 -17.38
C ALA A 99 14.17 -0.89 -16.78
N GLU A 100 13.02 -1.53 -17.00
CA GLU A 100 11.75 -1.11 -16.40
C GLU A 100 11.79 -1.19 -14.86
N ALA A 101 12.35 -2.27 -14.32
CA ALA A 101 12.52 -2.45 -12.88
C ALA A 101 13.37 -1.33 -12.25
N SER A 102 14.28 -0.70 -13.00
CA SER A 102 15.11 0.42 -12.52
C SER A 102 14.32 1.71 -12.30
N HIS A 103 13.20 1.87 -13.01
CA HIS A 103 12.34 3.06 -12.91
C HIS A 103 11.42 3.03 -11.69
N LEU A 104 11.24 1.86 -11.07
CA LEU A 104 10.42 1.65 -9.90
C LEU A 104 11.12 2.08 -8.61
N ARG A 105 10.45 2.93 -7.82
CA ARG A 105 10.93 3.53 -6.58
C ARG A 105 10.25 2.99 -5.33
N GLU A 106 8.96 2.72 -5.40
CA GLU A 106 8.19 2.22 -4.26
C GLU A 106 6.94 1.52 -4.76
N ILE A 107 6.49 0.50 -4.03
CA ILE A 107 5.16 -0.10 -4.16
C ILE A 107 4.49 -0.01 -2.80
N LYS A 108 3.22 0.38 -2.78
CA LYS A 108 2.34 0.39 -1.62
C LYS A 108 1.08 -0.40 -1.94
N VAL A 109 0.60 -1.15 -0.97
CA VAL A 109 -0.68 -1.86 -1.07
C VAL A 109 -1.49 -1.52 0.16
N GLU A 110 -2.69 -1.01 -0.06
CA GLU A 110 -3.62 -0.62 0.99
C GLU A 110 -4.94 -1.35 0.79
N ASN A 111 -5.53 -1.86 1.87
CA ASN A 111 -6.89 -2.39 1.84
C ASN A 111 -7.88 -1.22 2.00
N ILE A 112 -8.72 -1.01 1.00
CA ILE A 112 -9.70 0.09 0.98
C ILE A 112 -11.14 -0.39 1.17
N THR A 113 -11.30 -1.63 1.64
CA THR A 113 -12.62 -2.23 1.87
C THR A 113 -13.23 -1.66 3.14
N ASP A 114 -14.36 -0.96 3.01
CA ASP A 114 -15.19 -0.62 4.16
C ASP A 114 -15.74 -1.90 4.79
N ALA A 115 -15.50 -2.05 6.09
CA ALA A 115 -15.87 -3.21 6.89
C ALA A 115 -17.39 -3.32 7.11
N ALA A 116 -18.17 -3.51 6.04
CA ALA A 116 -19.52 -4.07 6.05
C ALA A 116 -20.03 -4.18 4.61
N ALA A 117 -20.09 -5.39 4.06
CA ALA A 117 -21.14 -5.65 3.08
C ALA A 117 -22.47 -5.55 3.85
N PRO A 118 -23.41 -4.65 3.47
CA PRO A 118 -24.67 -4.46 4.21
C PRO A 118 -25.49 -5.75 4.34
N ASP A 119 -25.19 -6.74 3.49
CA ASP A 119 -26.02 -7.91 3.26
C ASP A 119 -25.43 -9.22 3.85
N GLY A 120 -24.31 -9.14 4.60
CA GLY A 120 -23.66 -10.34 5.15
C GLY A 120 -23.04 -11.28 4.10
N GLY A 121 -22.87 -10.80 2.86
CA GLY A 121 -22.18 -11.51 1.79
C GLY A 121 -20.67 -11.63 2.03
N PRO A 122 -19.95 -12.45 1.23
CA PRO A 122 -18.50 -12.57 1.36
C PRO A 122 -17.86 -11.19 1.21
N ALA A 123 -16.98 -10.84 2.16
CA ALA A 123 -16.24 -9.59 2.14
C ALA A 123 -15.38 -9.54 0.86
N ASN A 124 -15.82 -8.74 -0.12
CA ASN A 124 -15.05 -8.47 -1.32
C ASN A 124 -13.91 -7.52 -0.93
N ILE A 125 -12.68 -8.03 -0.85
CA ILE A 125 -11.53 -7.21 -0.45
C ILE A 125 -11.00 -6.47 -1.67
N ILE A 126 -11.04 -5.15 -1.63
CA ILE A 126 -10.47 -4.25 -2.62
C ILE A 126 -9.12 -3.73 -2.11
N PHE A 127 -8.10 -3.92 -2.93
CA PHE A 127 -6.74 -3.45 -2.70
C PHE A 127 -6.42 -2.29 -3.64
N LEU A 128 -5.94 -1.19 -3.08
CA LEU A 128 -5.35 -0.08 -3.81
C LEU A 128 -3.83 -0.29 -3.86
N ILE A 129 -3.31 -0.55 -5.05
CA ILE A 129 -1.86 -0.68 -5.26
C ILE A 129 -1.35 0.64 -5.84
N SER A 130 -0.50 1.32 -5.09
CA SER A 130 0.13 2.58 -5.51
C SER A 130 1.62 2.38 -5.77
N VAL A 131 2.12 2.92 -6.88
CA VAL A 131 3.52 2.79 -7.28
C VAL A 131 4.13 4.17 -7.48
N GLU A 132 5.38 4.32 -7.04
CA GLU A 132 6.20 5.48 -7.37
C GLU A 132 7.20 5.10 -8.47
N ILE A 133 7.17 5.80 -9.59
CA ILE A 133 7.95 5.49 -10.80
C ILE A 133 8.59 6.74 -11.37
N THR A 134 9.66 6.57 -12.15
CA THR A 134 10.33 7.68 -12.86
C THR A 134 9.91 7.80 -14.33
N ASP A 135 9.28 6.77 -14.88
CA ASP A 135 8.78 6.75 -16.26
C ASP A 135 7.40 6.08 -16.30
N ASN A 136 6.40 6.80 -16.83
CA ASN A 136 5.02 6.31 -16.98
C ASN A 136 4.89 5.23 -18.07
N ALA A 137 5.85 5.10 -18.98
CA ALA A 137 5.81 4.09 -20.05
C ALA A 137 5.83 2.65 -19.51
N ILE A 138 6.31 2.44 -18.28
CA ILE A 138 6.40 1.11 -17.67
C ILE A 138 5.06 0.65 -17.05
N LEU A 139 4.06 1.53 -16.93
CA LEU A 139 2.81 1.22 -16.23
C LEU A 139 2.07 0.00 -16.80
N PRO A 140 1.93 -0.18 -18.13
CA PRO A 140 1.23 -1.35 -18.67
C PRO A 140 1.93 -2.67 -18.37
N SER A 141 3.26 -2.73 -18.51
CA SER A 141 4.04 -3.93 -18.21
C SER A 141 4.08 -4.21 -16.72
N LEU A 142 4.22 -3.17 -15.89
CA LEU A 142 4.16 -3.29 -14.44
C LEU A 142 2.81 -3.76 -13.93
N GLN A 143 1.69 -3.31 -14.53
CA GLN A 143 0.35 -3.75 -14.17
C GLN A 143 0.21 -5.26 -14.35
N GLN A 144 0.56 -5.77 -15.54
CA GLN A 144 0.50 -7.20 -15.81
C GLN A 144 1.46 -7.96 -14.90
N GLY A 145 2.66 -7.42 -14.69
CA GLY A 145 3.67 -8.02 -13.83
C GLY A 145 3.23 -8.17 -12.37
N ILE A 146 2.53 -7.18 -11.82
CA ILE A 146 1.96 -7.25 -10.46
C ILE A 146 0.83 -8.28 -10.40
N ILE A 147 -0.07 -8.30 -11.39
CA ILE A 147 -1.15 -9.29 -11.46
C ILE A 147 -0.53 -10.70 -11.51
N ASP A 148 0.38 -10.94 -12.43
CA ASP A 148 1.07 -12.23 -12.60
C ASP A 148 1.82 -12.65 -11.34
N PHE A 149 2.50 -11.73 -10.67
CA PHE A 149 3.22 -11.99 -9.43
C PHE A 149 2.30 -12.46 -8.31
N LEU A 150 1.14 -11.82 -8.17
CA LEU A 150 0.16 -12.14 -7.15
C LEU A 150 -0.58 -13.45 -7.49
N GLU A 151 -0.95 -13.67 -8.75
CA GLU A 151 -1.61 -14.92 -9.20
C GLU A 151 -0.70 -16.14 -9.16
N ASN A 152 0.57 -15.98 -9.52
CA ASN A 152 1.51 -17.09 -9.59
C ASN A 152 2.03 -17.56 -8.23
N ASN A 153 1.62 -16.90 -7.16
CA ASN A 153 2.02 -17.22 -5.82
C ASN A 153 1.46 -18.59 -5.35
N GLU A 154 2.30 -19.40 -4.71
CA GLU A 154 1.92 -20.74 -4.20
C GLU A 154 0.72 -20.71 -3.25
N PHE A 155 0.65 -19.71 -2.36
CA PHE A 155 -0.47 -19.55 -1.43
C PHE A 155 -1.78 -19.29 -2.20
N VAL A 156 -1.73 -18.37 -3.17
CA VAL A 156 -2.88 -17.99 -4.00
C VAL A 156 -3.33 -19.17 -4.84
N LYS A 157 -2.42 -19.81 -5.58
CA LYS A 157 -2.68 -21.02 -6.38
C LYS A 157 -3.35 -22.11 -5.57
N LYS A 158 -2.82 -22.42 -4.38
CA LYS A 158 -3.40 -23.48 -3.55
C LYS A 158 -4.80 -23.12 -3.07
N ARG A 159 -5.05 -21.86 -2.72
CA ARG A 159 -6.37 -21.38 -2.29
C ARG A 159 -7.39 -21.40 -3.43
N VAL A 160 -7.01 -20.94 -4.63
CA VAL A 160 -7.85 -21.04 -5.84
C VAL A 160 -8.19 -22.49 -6.12
N GLN A 161 -7.21 -23.39 -6.10
CA GLN A 161 -7.43 -24.81 -6.34
C GLN A 161 -8.41 -25.42 -5.33
N LEU A 162 -8.19 -25.19 -4.03
CA LEU A 162 -9.08 -25.72 -2.99
C LEU A 162 -10.50 -25.16 -3.10
N LYS A 163 -10.65 -23.87 -3.44
CA LYS A 163 -11.95 -23.24 -3.67
C LYS A 163 -12.63 -23.87 -4.89
N ARG A 164 -11.87 -24.15 -5.97
CA ARG A 164 -12.36 -24.82 -7.19
C ARG A 164 -12.88 -26.21 -6.90
N GLU A 165 -12.07 -27.02 -6.23
CA GLU A 165 -12.42 -28.39 -5.84
C GLU A 165 -13.67 -28.40 -4.96
N ARG A 166 -13.79 -27.46 -4.02
CA ARG A 166 -14.98 -27.29 -3.19
C ARG A 166 -16.22 -26.95 -4.01
N TYR A 167 -16.17 -25.98 -4.92
CA TYR A 167 -17.33 -25.62 -5.75
C TYR A 167 -17.75 -26.76 -6.66
N VAL A 168 -16.80 -27.46 -7.30
CA VAL A 168 -17.11 -28.63 -8.12
C VAL A 168 -17.79 -29.73 -7.30
N ALA A 169 -17.32 -29.99 -6.07
CA ALA A 169 -17.95 -30.96 -5.18
C ALA A 169 -19.36 -30.54 -4.76
N LEU A 170 -19.58 -29.26 -4.45
CA LEU A 170 -20.89 -28.72 -4.08
C LEU A 170 -21.87 -28.78 -5.25
N ILE A 171 -21.48 -28.34 -6.45
CA ILE A 171 -22.30 -28.42 -7.66
C ILE A 171 -22.69 -29.87 -7.94
N LYS A 172 -21.74 -30.82 -7.80
CA LYS A 172 -22.03 -32.25 -7.97
C LYS A 172 -23.05 -32.76 -6.95
N GLN A 173 -22.95 -32.33 -5.70
CA GLN A 173 -23.90 -32.69 -4.65
C GLN A 173 -25.29 -32.07 -4.91
N MET A 174 -25.35 -30.81 -5.28
CA MET A 174 -26.60 -30.11 -5.62
C MET A 174 -27.29 -30.75 -6.82
N LYS A 175 -26.55 -31.12 -7.88
CA LYS A 175 -27.08 -31.86 -9.04
C LYS A 175 -27.69 -33.21 -8.62
N LYS A 176 -27.09 -33.91 -7.65
CA LYS A 176 -27.64 -35.16 -7.09
C LYS A 176 -28.93 -34.91 -6.31
N GLU A 177 -28.94 -33.87 -5.47
CA GLU A 177 -30.11 -33.48 -4.67
C GLU A 177 -31.28 -33.01 -5.56
N ALA A 178 -30.99 -32.28 -6.64
CA ALA A 178 -32.00 -31.88 -7.63
C ALA A 178 -32.69 -33.08 -8.27
N LEU A 179 -31.93 -34.12 -8.65
CA LEU A 179 -32.49 -35.37 -9.21
C LEU A 179 -33.37 -36.13 -8.20
N GLU A 180 -32.97 -36.15 -6.92
CA GLU A 180 -33.76 -36.76 -5.85
C GLU A 180 -35.06 -35.98 -5.59
N LEU A 181 -35.00 -34.65 -5.62
CA LEU A 181 -36.17 -33.78 -5.49
C LEU A 181 -37.13 -33.92 -6.68
N ASP A 182 -36.63 -34.08 -7.90
CA ASP A 182 -37.47 -34.32 -9.07
C ASP A 182 -38.19 -35.68 -8.98
N SER A 183 -37.49 -36.72 -8.53
CA SER A 183 -38.11 -38.03 -8.24
C SER A 183 -39.19 -37.91 -7.16
N LEU A 184 -38.94 -37.11 -6.12
CA LEU A 184 -39.91 -36.84 -5.06
C LEU A 184 -41.13 -36.07 -5.59
N LYS A 185 -40.94 -35.07 -6.46
CA LYS A 185 -42.04 -34.34 -7.12
C LYS A 185 -42.93 -35.29 -7.91
N GLU A 186 -42.35 -36.22 -8.69
CA GLU A 186 -43.13 -37.22 -9.45
C GLU A 186 -43.93 -38.14 -8.51
N LEU A 187 -43.33 -38.61 -7.42
CA LEU A 187 -44.03 -39.44 -6.41
C LEU A 187 -45.17 -38.69 -5.71
N VAL A 188 -44.96 -37.42 -5.38
CA VAL A 188 -45.99 -36.58 -4.76
C VAL A 188 -47.12 -36.30 -5.76
N ASN A 189 -46.79 -35.95 -7.01
CA ASN A 189 -47.78 -35.66 -8.04
C ASN A 189 -48.63 -36.90 -8.37
N THR A 190 -47.99 -38.07 -8.54
CA THR A 190 -48.70 -39.33 -8.75
C THR A 190 -49.61 -39.69 -7.57
N ARG A 191 -49.21 -39.48 -6.32
CA ARG A 191 -50.08 -39.73 -5.15
C ARG A 191 -51.26 -38.76 -5.06
N ILE A 192 -51.07 -37.48 -5.40
CA ILE A 192 -52.15 -36.48 -5.44
C ILE A 192 -53.17 -36.83 -6.54
N THR A 193 -52.70 -37.22 -7.73
CA THR A 193 -53.58 -37.54 -8.88
C THR A 193 -54.25 -38.92 -8.77
N SER A 194 -53.68 -39.85 -8.01
CA SER A 194 -54.16 -41.25 -7.93
C SER A 194 -55.22 -41.50 -6.85
N GLY A 195 -55.64 -40.51 -6.06
CA GLY A 195 -56.77 -40.63 -5.12
C GLY A 195 -56.65 -41.77 -4.09
N GLY A 196 -55.43 -42.09 -3.62
CA GLY A 196 -55.15 -43.29 -2.85
C GLY A 196 -55.74 -43.30 -1.43
N GLN A 197 -56.83 -44.04 -1.26
CA GLN A 197 -57.34 -44.53 0.03
C GLN A 197 -56.27 -45.36 0.76
N GLY A 198 -55.57 -44.79 1.75
CA GLY A 198 -54.60 -45.54 2.55
C GLY A 198 -54.08 -44.71 3.74
N ARG A 199 -54.45 -45.14 4.94
CA ARG A 199 -54.30 -44.45 6.25
C ARG A 199 -52.87 -44.40 6.81
N ASP A 200 -51.90 -43.94 6.04
CA ASP A 200 -50.57 -43.58 6.62
C ASP A 200 -49.99 -42.38 5.86
N LEU A 201 -50.63 -41.22 6.08
CA LEU A 201 -50.27 -39.96 5.44
C LEU A 201 -49.07 -39.36 6.16
N LEU A 202 -47.86 -39.70 5.71
CA LEU A 202 -46.76 -38.73 5.73
C LEU A 202 -47.26 -37.50 4.96
N VAL A 203 -47.65 -36.46 5.69
CA VAL A 203 -48.08 -35.17 5.14
C VAL A 203 -46.85 -34.50 4.53
N ILE A 204 -46.52 -34.88 3.31
CA ILE A 204 -45.52 -34.17 2.50
C ILE A 204 -46.28 -33.01 1.85
N ASP A 205 -45.99 -31.79 2.31
CA ASP A 205 -46.51 -30.58 1.67
C ASP A 205 -45.81 -30.39 0.31
N PRO A 206 -46.54 -30.50 -0.81
CA PRO A 206 -45.97 -30.34 -2.14
C PRO A 206 -45.28 -28.98 -2.33
N SER A 207 -45.79 -27.94 -1.68
CA SER A 207 -45.26 -26.57 -1.79
C SER A 207 -43.81 -26.51 -1.30
N ASN A 208 -43.52 -27.15 -0.17
CA ASN A 208 -42.18 -27.19 0.42
C ASN A 208 -41.19 -27.95 -0.48
N VAL A 209 -41.63 -28.99 -1.20
CA VAL A 209 -40.77 -29.73 -2.15
C VAL A 209 -40.41 -28.85 -3.35
N TYR A 210 -41.36 -28.09 -3.88
CA TYR A 210 -41.10 -27.15 -4.97
C TYR A 210 -40.21 -25.97 -4.53
N GLU A 211 -40.45 -25.40 -3.34
CA GLU A 211 -39.62 -24.34 -2.77
C GLU A 211 -38.17 -24.80 -2.58
N GLN A 212 -37.98 -25.99 -1.99
CA GLN A 212 -36.65 -26.56 -1.80
C GLN A 212 -35.96 -26.81 -3.15
N ALA A 213 -36.66 -27.33 -4.16
CA ALA A 213 -36.06 -27.55 -5.47
C ALA A 213 -35.66 -26.23 -6.17
N LEU A 214 -36.48 -25.19 -6.08
CA LEU A 214 -36.12 -23.87 -6.59
C LEU A 214 -34.92 -23.27 -5.85
N LYS A 215 -34.84 -23.49 -4.54
CA LYS A 215 -33.70 -23.06 -3.73
C LYS A 215 -32.41 -23.79 -4.13
N THR A 216 -32.44 -25.12 -4.22
CA THR A 216 -31.30 -25.93 -4.67
C THR A 216 -30.81 -25.51 -6.06
N PHE A 217 -31.74 -25.25 -6.99
CA PHE A 217 -31.38 -24.77 -8.34
C PHE A 217 -30.73 -23.38 -8.34
N LYS A 218 -31.26 -22.44 -7.53
CA LYS A 218 -30.64 -21.11 -7.37
C LYS A 218 -29.25 -21.20 -6.76
N GLU A 219 -29.07 -22.05 -5.74
CA GLU A 219 -27.78 -22.27 -5.11
C GLU A 219 -26.78 -22.90 -6.09
N GLU A 220 -27.20 -23.90 -6.88
CA GLU A 220 -26.38 -24.48 -7.96
C GLU A 220 -25.86 -23.42 -8.93
N LEU A 221 -26.76 -22.58 -9.47
CA LEU A 221 -26.40 -21.51 -10.39
C LEU A 221 -25.39 -20.54 -9.76
N SER A 222 -25.60 -20.17 -8.49
CA SER A 222 -24.69 -19.27 -7.77
C SER A 222 -23.28 -19.86 -7.58
N TYR A 223 -23.18 -21.18 -7.40
CA TYR A 223 -21.89 -21.87 -7.32
C TYR A 223 -21.23 -22.02 -8.69
N GLU A 224 -22.00 -22.19 -9.77
CA GLU A 224 -21.48 -22.18 -11.14
C GLU A 224 -20.91 -20.81 -11.51
N GLU A 225 -21.64 -19.72 -11.23
CA GLU A 225 -21.15 -18.34 -11.39
C GLU A 225 -19.87 -18.08 -10.56
N SER A 226 -19.85 -18.52 -9.29
CA SER A 226 -18.68 -18.39 -8.42
C SER A 226 -17.47 -19.21 -8.89
N LEU A 227 -17.72 -20.32 -9.60
CA LEU A 227 -16.68 -21.17 -10.20
C LEU A 227 -16.10 -20.55 -11.47
N GLU A 228 -16.93 -19.87 -12.26
CA GLU A 228 -16.47 -19.10 -13.44
C GLU A 228 -15.63 -17.89 -13.02
N LEU A 229 -16.04 -17.20 -11.95
CA LEU A 229 -15.35 -16.02 -11.42
C LEU A 229 -14.25 -16.34 -10.40
N ILE A 230 -13.80 -17.60 -10.35
CA ILE A 230 -12.88 -18.07 -9.29
C ILE A 230 -11.45 -17.51 -9.41
N ASP A 231 -11.21 -16.65 -10.39
CA ASP A 231 -9.96 -15.95 -10.55
C ASP A 231 -9.57 -15.27 -9.24
N SER A 232 -8.31 -15.50 -8.85
CA SER A 232 -7.78 -15.01 -7.57
C SER A 232 -7.79 -13.49 -7.48
N ILE A 233 -7.69 -12.82 -8.62
CA ILE A 233 -7.41 -11.39 -8.74
C ILE A 233 -8.21 -10.85 -9.91
N GLN A 234 -8.99 -9.82 -9.67
CA GLN A 234 -9.78 -9.15 -10.70
C GLN A 234 -9.35 -7.69 -10.76
N LEU A 235 -8.93 -7.24 -11.93
CA LEU A 235 -8.60 -5.84 -12.17
C LEU A 235 -9.90 -5.01 -12.23
N ILE A 236 -10.09 -4.12 -11.26
CA ILE A 236 -11.22 -3.17 -11.27
C ILE A 236 -10.84 -1.95 -12.10
N GLU A 237 -9.68 -1.37 -11.80
CA GLU A 237 -9.16 -0.19 -12.48
C GLU A 237 -7.66 -0.30 -12.65
N GLY A 238 -7.18 -0.06 -13.87
CA GLY A 238 -5.76 -0.06 -14.21
C GLY A 238 -5.02 1.17 -13.68
N PHE A 239 -3.71 1.19 -13.88
CA PHE A 239 -2.89 2.33 -13.48
C PHE A 239 -3.31 3.61 -14.22
N ILE A 240 -3.59 4.66 -13.45
CA ILE A 240 -3.89 6.00 -13.98
C ILE A 240 -2.57 6.77 -14.16
N PRO A 241 -2.12 7.08 -15.39
CA PRO A 241 -0.87 7.80 -15.59
C PRO A 241 -1.03 9.27 -15.17
N PHE A 242 -0.43 9.65 -14.06
CA PHE A 242 -0.40 11.05 -13.63
C PHE A 242 0.71 11.81 -14.35
N THR A 243 0.35 12.96 -14.93
CA THR A 243 1.28 13.85 -15.65
C THR A 243 2.03 14.80 -14.72
N ARG A 244 1.54 14.98 -13.48
CA ARG A 244 2.17 15.84 -12.48
C ARG A 244 3.07 14.99 -11.57
N PRO A 245 4.37 15.33 -11.45
CA PRO A 245 5.26 14.60 -10.57
C PRO A 245 4.92 14.88 -9.10
N LYS A 246 4.94 13.83 -8.28
CA LYS A 246 4.83 13.89 -6.81
C LYS A 246 6.07 14.53 -6.19
N GLY A 247 7.23 14.32 -6.82
CA GLY A 247 8.51 14.87 -6.37
C GLY A 247 9.57 14.92 -7.48
N PRO A 248 10.72 15.57 -7.24
CA PRO A 248 11.08 16.30 -6.02
C PRO A 248 10.25 17.59 -5.85
N LYS A 249 10.07 18.04 -4.60
CA LYS A 249 9.45 19.35 -4.28
C LYS A 249 10.52 20.42 -4.19
N LEU A 250 10.39 21.50 -4.95
CA LEU A 250 11.37 22.59 -5.00
C LEU A 250 11.58 23.24 -3.61
N SER A 251 10.53 23.30 -2.79
CA SER A 251 10.59 23.79 -1.41
C SER A 251 11.54 22.98 -0.52
N VAL A 252 11.53 21.65 -0.62
CA VAL A 252 12.38 20.78 0.22
C VAL A 252 13.86 20.96 -0.15
N SER A 253 14.16 21.04 -1.45
CA SER A 253 15.53 21.28 -1.92
C SER A 253 16.05 22.67 -1.53
N LEU A 254 15.20 23.71 -1.59
CA LEU A 254 15.57 25.05 -1.15
C LEU A 254 15.80 25.16 0.35
N VAL A 255 14.94 24.53 1.17
CA VAL A 255 15.12 24.50 2.63
C VAL A 255 16.40 23.75 3.01
N GLY A 256 16.70 22.62 2.35
CA GLY A 256 17.97 21.92 2.53
C GLY A 256 19.18 22.78 2.13
N GLY A 257 19.09 23.48 1.00
CA GLY A 257 20.12 24.43 0.56
C GLY A 257 20.32 25.59 1.54
N PHE A 258 19.23 26.14 2.09
CA PHE A 258 19.28 27.18 3.11
C PHE A 258 19.98 26.70 4.39
N MET A 259 19.61 25.54 4.91
CA MET A 259 20.18 25.01 6.15
C MET A 259 21.66 24.66 6.02
N THR A 260 22.05 24.08 4.88
CA THR A 260 23.47 23.79 4.59
C THR A 260 24.29 25.07 4.45
N GLY A 261 23.75 26.08 3.75
CA GLY A 261 24.38 27.41 3.67
C GLY A 261 24.53 28.09 5.04
N LEU A 262 23.52 27.98 5.90
CA LEU A 262 23.55 28.55 7.25
C LEU A 262 24.59 27.87 8.14
N LEU A 263 24.68 26.54 8.11
CA LEU A 263 25.75 25.80 8.81
C LEU A 263 27.14 26.21 8.33
N PHE A 264 27.32 26.34 7.01
CA PHE A 264 28.58 26.76 6.44
C PHE A 264 28.98 28.17 6.89
N ALA A 265 28.01 29.09 6.98
CA ALA A 265 28.24 30.44 7.50
C ALA A 265 28.72 30.43 8.96
N ILE A 266 28.10 29.61 9.81
CA ILE A 266 28.47 29.48 11.23
C ILE A 266 29.92 28.99 11.35
N VAL A 267 30.30 27.96 10.59
CA VAL A 267 31.67 27.42 10.60
C VAL A 267 32.70 28.47 10.16
N ILE A 268 32.43 29.19 9.06
CA ILE A 268 33.34 30.24 8.57
C ILE A 268 33.52 31.33 9.62
N VAL A 269 32.43 31.78 10.23
CA VAL A 269 32.49 32.86 11.23
C VAL A 269 33.22 32.39 12.50
N PHE A 270 33.02 31.14 12.91
CA PHE A 270 33.72 30.56 14.05
C PHE A 270 35.24 30.47 13.83
N ILE A 271 35.67 30.01 12.65
CA ILE A 271 37.10 29.98 12.28
C ILE A 271 37.68 31.39 12.24
N ARG A 272 36.94 32.36 11.70
CA ARG A 272 37.40 33.75 11.62
C ARG A 272 37.55 34.39 13.00
N GLU A 273 36.63 34.12 13.92
CA GLU A 273 36.67 34.70 15.27
C GLU A 273 37.78 34.07 16.12
N THR A 274 37.94 32.75 16.07
CA THR A 274 39.01 32.04 16.80
C THR A 274 40.40 32.38 16.24
N GLY A 275 40.55 32.51 14.92
CA GLY A 275 41.78 32.98 14.30
C GLY A 275 42.13 34.44 14.66
N ALA A 276 41.12 35.31 14.77
CA ALA A 276 41.33 36.69 15.22
C ALA A 276 41.73 36.75 16.70
N TYR A 277 41.14 35.89 17.54
CA TYR A 277 41.48 35.78 18.96
C TYR A 277 42.92 35.30 19.17
N LEU A 278 43.36 34.24 18.46
CA LEU A 278 44.74 33.76 18.53
C LEU A 278 45.76 34.83 18.11
N LYS A 279 45.46 35.59 17.05
CA LYS A 279 46.33 36.67 16.57
C LYS A 279 46.42 37.87 17.52
N SER A 280 45.49 37.99 18.47
CA SER A 280 45.51 39.03 19.52
C SER A 280 46.29 38.63 20.77
N ILE A 281 46.58 37.33 20.96
CA ILE A 281 47.38 36.82 22.08
C ILE A 281 48.88 36.81 21.74
N ASP A 282 49.22 36.66 20.45
CA ASP A 282 50.61 36.70 19.95
C ASP A 282 51.21 38.12 19.82
N LYS A 283 50.53 39.16 20.30
CA LYS A 283 50.90 40.56 20.12
C LYS A 283 51.01 41.29 21.46
#